data_AF-A0A3N7HI29-F1
#
_entry.id   AF-A0A3N7HI29-F1
#
_cell.length_a   1.000
_cell.length_b   1.000
_cell.length_c   1.000
_cell.angle_alpha   90.00
_cell.angle_beta   90.00
_cell.angle_gamma   90.00
#
_symmetry.space_group_name_H-M   'P 1'
#
loop_
_entity.id
_entity.type
_entity.pdbx_description
1 polymer ?
#
loop_
_entity_poly.entity_id
_entity_poly.type
_entity_poly.pdbx_seq_one_letter_code
_entity_poly.pdbx_strand_id
1 'polypeptide(L)'
;MLKSAIEQLLGRDAWYELKETTSLSPWRKHVLKLIKAIRVSIRESVQVRDATWMSEVTENLVRGEQAARKSKDIDELLSCFTATLLRQVFLQIGMLPDRTTSPTVSLSKENWRLNRQRSVQYVQSMEQLEAVFWSEQQSRIGFEKQMELHNEHRWSKSELPYSEWCRAREA
;
A
#
# COMPACT_ATOMS: atom_id res chain seq x y z
N MET A 1 8.08 -1.65 16.22
CA MET A 1 6.91 -1.42 15.34
C MET A 1 6.96 -0.05 14.67
N LEU A 2 6.96 1.08 15.41
CA LEU A 2 7.02 2.41 14.78
C LEU A 2 8.37 2.69 14.08
N LYS A 3 9.49 2.43 14.75
CA LYS A 3 10.84 2.53 14.17
C LYS A 3 10.94 1.83 12.81
N SER A 4 10.62 0.53 12.78
CA SER A 4 10.72 -0.29 11.58
C SER A 4 9.83 0.22 10.44
N ALA A 5 8.61 0.68 10.75
CA ALA A 5 7.72 1.25 9.74
C ALA A 5 8.28 2.55 9.13
N ILE A 6 8.83 3.44 9.95
CA ILE A 6 9.47 4.67 9.47
C ILE A 6 10.70 4.34 8.63
N GLU A 7 11.55 3.43 9.08
CA GLU A 7 12.75 3.02 8.34
C GLU A 7 12.40 2.40 6.98
N GLN A 8 11.34 1.58 6.92
CA GLN A 8 10.86 0.95 5.68
C GLN A 8 10.25 1.96 4.70
N LEU A 9 9.47 2.93 5.19
CA LEU A 9 8.73 3.87 4.33
C LEU A 9 9.53 5.12 3.96
N LEU A 10 10.39 5.60 4.85
CA LEU A 10 11.06 6.90 4.72
C LEU A 10 12.59 6.81 4.80
N GLY A 11 13.15 5.63 5.08
CA GLY A 11 14.59 5.41 5.25
C GLY A 11 15.07 5.60 6.70
N ARG A 12 16.30 5.14 6.98
CA ARG A 12 16.89 5.15 8.32
C ARG A 12 17.05 6.55 8.90
N ASP A 13 17.46 7.52 8.07
CA ASP A 13 17.73 8.89 8.52
C ASP A 13 16.48 9.58 9.05
N ALA A 14 15.30 9.28 8.48
CA ALA A 14 14.03 9.80 8.96
C ALA A 14 13.74 9.35 10.40
N TRP A 15 14.08 8.10 10.75
CA TRP A 15 13.94 7.62 12.12
C TRP A 15 14.92 8.32 13.08
N TYR A 16 16.17 8.50 12.68
CA TYR A 16 17.16 9.22 13.50
C TYR A 16 16.73 10.67 13.77
N GLU A 17 16.23 11.38 12.75
CA GLU A 17 15.71 12.75 12.89
C GLU A 17 14.51 12.80 13.86
N LEU A 18 13.59 11.83 13.79
CA LEU A 18 12.36 11.83 14.59
C LEU A 18 12.56 11.36 16.04
N LYS A 19 13.44 10.38 16.28
CA LYS A 19 13.63 9.80 17.62
C LYS A 19 14.35 10.78 18.58
N GLU A 20 15.17 11.68 18.04
CA GLU A 20 16.01 12.62 18.81
C GLU A 20 15.36 14.00 18.96
N THR A 21 14.23 14.26 18.29
CA THR A 21 13.59 15.57 18.29
C THR A 21 12.32 15.62 19.14
N THR A 22 12.19 16.69 19.92
CA THR A 22 10.94 17.11 20.57
C THR A 22 10.22 18.19 19.76
N SER A 23 10.79 18.61 18.64
CA SER A 23 10.21 19.64 17.78
C SER A 23 9.10 19.07 16.93
N LEU A 24 8.01 19.83 16.80
CA LEU A 24 6.91 19.52 15.91
C LEU A 24 7.30 19.61 14.43
N SER A 25 8.31 20.40 14.08
CA SER A 25 8.63 20.68 12.67
C SER A 25 9.09 19.43 11.89
N PRO A 26 10.06 18.63 12.37
CA PRO A 26 10.44 17.38 11.70
C PRO A 26 9.30 16.37 11.63
N TRP A 27 8.52 16.23 12.71
CA TRP A 27 7.33 15.37 12.73
C TRP A 27 6.33 15.77 11.64
N ARG A 28 6.00 17.05 11.55
CA ARG A 28 5.07 17.57 10.54
C ARG A 28 5.59 17.34 9.12
N LYS A 29 6.88 17.58 8.88
CA LYS A 29 7.54 17.32 7.58
C LYS A 29 7.34 15.86 7.15
N HIS A 30 7.64 14.90 8.03
CA HIS A 30 7.54 13.47 7.71
C HIS A 30 6.10 12.98 7.59
N VAL A 31 5.18 13.45 8.44
CA VAL A 31 3.74 13.14 8.31
C VAL A 31 3.19 13.64 6.98
N LEU A 32 3.48 14.88 6.59
CA LEU A 32 3.05 15.41 5.28
C LEU A 32 3.67 14.62 4.12
N LYS A 33 4.92 14.18 4.25
CA LYS A 33 5.57 13.32 3.26
C LYS A 33 4.84 11.98 3.12
N LEU A 34 4.44 11.35 4.23
CA LEU A 34 3.68 10.10 4.23
C LEU A 34 2.31 10.26 3.58
N ILE A 35 1.56 11.32 3.89
CA ILE A 35 0.24 11.56 3.26
C ILE A 35 0.39 11.71 1.74
N LYS A 36 1.41 12.44 1.28
CA LYS A 36 1.73 12.55 -0.15
C LYS A 36 2.13 11.22 -0.78
N ALA A 37 2.96 10.43 -0.08
CA ALA A 37 3.36 9.11 -0.55
C ALA A 37 2.14 8.19 -0.74
N ILE A 38 1.21 8.15 0.23
CA ILE A 38 -0.05 7.41 0.13
C ILE A 38 -0.85 7.85 -1.10
N ARG A 39 -0.97 9.16 -1.35
CA ARG A 39 -1.66 9.70 -2.53
C ARG A 39 -1.05 9.18 -3.83
N VAL A 40 0.28 9.23 -3.94
CA VAL A 40 1.00 8.75 -5.13
C VAL A 40 0.81 7.24 -5.28
N SER A 41 1.05 6.46 -4.23
CA SER A 41 0.89 5.00 -4.27
C SER A 41 -0.51 4.59 -4.71
N ILE A 42 -1.57 5.22 -4.20
CA ILE A 42 -2.94 4.91 -4.63
C ILE A 42 -3.17 5.30 -6.10
N ARG A 43 -2.63 6.43 -6.55
CA ARG A 43 -2.79 6.88 -7.94
C ARG A 43 -2.19 5.88 -8.92
N GLU A 44 -0.99 5.39 -8.62
CA GLU A 44 -0.21 4.50 -9.49
C GLU A 44 -0.61 3.02 -9.37
N SER A 45 -0.99 2.55 -8.18
CA SER A 45 -1.28 1.13 -7.95
C SER A 45 -2.74 0.75 -8.19
N VAL A 46 -3.71 1.67 -7.99
CA VAL A 46 -5.14 1.36 -8.14
C VAL A 46 -5.62 1.75 -9.54
N GLN A 47 -5.62 0.76 -10.43
CA GLN A 47 -5.95 0.94 -11.85
C GLN A 47 -7.45 0.93 -12.14
N VAL A 48 -8.21 0.04 -11.48
CA VAL A 48 -9.66 -0.09 -11.66
C VAL A 48 -10.38 0.61 -10.51
N ARG A 49 -10.99 1.76 -10.78
CA ARG A 49 -11.71 2.57 -9.79
C ARG A 49 -12.74 3.47 -10.45
N ASP A 50 -13.80 3.80 -9.72
CA ASP A 50 -14.71 4.88 -10.12
C ASP A 50 -14.21 6.25 -9.65
N ALA A 51 -14.70 7.31 -10.30
CA ALA A 51 -14.30 8.68 -10.01
C ALA A 51 -14.71 9.13 -8.60
N THR A 52 -15.86 8.68 -8.11
CA THR A 52 -16.37 9.03 -6.78
C THR A 52 -15.44 8.52 -5.69
N TRP A 53 -14.98 7.27 -5.79
CA TRP A 53 -14.01 6.70 -4.85
C TRP A 53 -12.71 7.50 -4.83
N MET A 54 -12.21 7.88 -6.01
CA MET A 54 -10.98 8.66 -6.10
C MET A 54 -11.16 10.07 -5.49
N SER A 55 -12.35 10.65 -5.61
CA SER A 55 -12.69 11.91 -4.92
C SER A 55 -12.67 11.73 -3.40
N GLU A 56 -13.32 10.69 -2.87
CA GLU A 56 -13.36 10.39 -1.43
C GLU A 56 -11.96 10.21 -0.83
N VAL A 57 -11.11 9.43 -1.52
CA VAL A 57 -9.70 9.27 -1.15
C VAL A 57 -8.96 10.61 -1.17
N THR A 58 -9.12 11.37 -2.25
CA THR A 58 -8.43 12.66 -2.40
C THR A 58 -8.85 13.64 -1.32
N GLU A 59 -10.14 13.76 -1.03
CA GLU A 59 -10.68 14.60 0.03
C GLU A 59 -10.18 14.19 1.41
N ASN A 60 -10.17 12.89 1.73
CA ASN A 60 -9.64 12.40 3.00
C ASN A 60 -8.17 12.81 3.20
N LEU A 61 -7.33 12.62 2.17
CA LEU A 61 -5.92 12.96 2.22
C LEU A 61 -5.69 14.48 2.26
N VAL A 62 -6.47 15.28 1.52
CA VAL A 62 -6.41 16.76 1.57
C VAL A 62 -6.79 17.28 2.95
N ARG A 63 -7.87 16.77 3.55
CA ARG A 63 -8.27 17.13 4.92
C ARG A 63 -7.18 16.75 5.92
N GLY A 64 -6.58 15.57 5.78
CA GLY A 64 -5.45 15.12 6.59
C GLY A 64 -4.23 16.04 6.48
N GLU A 65 -3.85 16.46 5.26
CA GLU A 65 -2.76 17.42 5.05
C GLU A 65 -3.05 18.78 5.70
N GLN A 66 -4.28 19.28 5.57
CA GLN A 66 -4.70 20.54 6.17
C GLN A 66 -4.68 20.47 7.71
N ALA A 67 -5.16 19.37 8.29
CA ALA A 67 -5.13 19.15 9.73
C ALA A 67 -3.70 19.07 10.25
N ALA A 68 -2.84 18.27 9.62
CA ALA A 68 -1.42 18.14 9.99
C ALA A 68 -0.64 19.48 9.92
N ARG A 69 -0.98 20.36 8.97
CA ARG A 69 -0.40 21.71 8.90
C ARG A 69 -0.81 22.59 10.06
N LYS A 70 -2.05 22.44 10.56
CA LYS A 70 -2.64 23.27 11.61
C LYS A 70 -2.38 22.74 13.03
N SER A 71 -1.93 21.50 13.18
CA SER A 71 -1.63 20.90 14.49
C SER A 71 -0.63 21.74 15.29
N LYS A 72 -0.91 21.91 16.58
CA LYS A 72 -0.17 22.77 17.51
C LYS A 72 0.95 22.05 18.24
N ASP A 73 0.81 20.74 18.40
CA ASP A 73 1.77 19.85 19.05
C ASP A 73 1.85 18.50 18.31
N ILE A 74 2.76 17.63 18.78
CA ILE A 74 3.02 16.32 18.17
C ILE A 74 1.82 15.38 18.38
N ASP A 75 1.13 15.46 19.52
CA ASP A 75 0.00 14.57 19.83
C ASP A 75 -1.21 14.87 18.94
N GLU A 76 -1.51 16.15 18.72
CA GLU A 76 -2.54 16.59 17.78
C GLU A 76 -2.19 16.18 16.34
N LEU A 77 -0.92 16.31 15.94
CA LEU A 77 -0.44 15.90 14.63
C LEU A 77 -0.62 14.39 14.40
N LEU A 78 -0.18 13.57 15.37
CA LEU A 78 -0.28 12.11 15.29
C LEU A 78 -1.74 11.66 15.36
N SER A 79 -2.58 12.32 16.15
CA SER A 79 -4.02 12.06 16.20
C SER A 79 -4.69 12.35 14.85
N CYS A 80 -4.39 13.49 14.23
CA CYS A 80 -4.91 13.84 12.90
C CYS A 80 -4.43 12.85 11.83
N PHE A 81 -3.16 12.46 11.87
CA PHE A 81 -2.61 11.48 10.94
C PHE A 81 -3.26 10.11 11.12
N THR A 82 -3.40 9.63 12.36
CA THR A 82 -4.04 8.35 12.67
C THR A 82 -5.50 8.33 12.21
N ALA A 83 -6.25 9.41 12.45
CA ALA A 83 -7.63 9.52 11.97
C ALA A 83 -7.72 9.53 10.43
N THR A 84 -6.73 10.12 9.75
CA THR A 84 -6.64 10.09 8.28
C THR A 84 -6.37 8.67 7.77
N LEU A 85 -5.41 7.96 8.38
CA LEU A 85 -5.08 6.58 8.05
C LEU A 85 -6.24 5.62 8.31
N LEU A 86 -6.93 5.76 9.45
CA LEU A 86 -8.07 4.93 9.80
C LEU A 86 -9.16 5.00 8.73
N ARG A 87 -9.53 6.21 8.31
CA ARG A 87 -10.48 6.42 7.20
C ARG A 87 -9.93 5.84 5.90
N GLN A 88 -8.65 6.06 5.63
CA GLN A 88 -8.01 5.59 4.41
C GLN A 88 -8.06 4.06 4.29
N VAL A 89 -7.79 3.32 5.37
CA VAL A 89 -7.87 1.85 5.39
C VAL A 89 -9.26 1.38 4.96
N PHE A 90 -10.32 1.96 5.51
CA PHE A 90 -11.69 1.57 5.15
C PHE A 90 -12.05 1.94 3.72
N LEU A 91 -11.62 3.11 3.24
CA LEU A 91 -11.78 3.50 1.83
C LEU A 91 -11.07 2.54 0.88
N GLN A 92 -9.93 1.96 1.26
CA GLN A 92 -9.21 1.00 0.41
C GLN A 92 -9.87 -0.38 0.35
N ILE A 93 -10.63 -0.79 1.37
CA ILE A 93 -11.26 -2.13 1.43
C ILE A 93 -12.75 -2.12 1.04
N GLY A 94 -13.37 -0.95 0.94
CA GLY A 94 -14.78 -0.80 0.56
C GLY A 94 -15.36 0.56 0.96
N MET A 95 -16.59 0.54 1.45
CA MET A 95 -17.28 1.74 1.95
C MET A 95 -16.77 2.14 3.34
N LEU A 96 -16.57 3.44 3.56
CA LEU A 96 -16.38 4.00 4.91
C LEU A 96 -17.74 4.03 5.63
N PRO A 97 -17.96 3.26 6.71
CA PRO A 97 -19.23 3.28 7.41
C PRO A 97 -19.39 4.57 8.23
N ASP A 98 -20.59 5.17 8.20
CA ASP A 98 -20.99 6.19 9.18
C ASP A 98 -21.82 5.55 10.28
N ARG A 99 -21.32 5.66 11.51
CA ARG A 99 -21.92 5.07 12.71
C ARG A 99 -21.93 6.07 13.87
N THR A 100 -21.85 7.37 13.56
CA THR A 100 -21.82 8.46 14.55
C THR A 100 -23.00 8.42 15.54
N THR A 101 -24.14 7.90 15.11
CA THR A 101 -25.35 7.75 15.94
C THR A 101 -25.46 6.41 16.67
N SER A 102 -24.55 5.45 16.40
CA SER A 102 -24.57 4.12 16.99
C SER A 102 -23.59 4.04 18.17
N PRO A 103 -24.06 3.89 19.42
CA PRO A 103 -23.18 3.91 20.59
C PRO A 103 -22.24 2.71 20.67
N THR A 104 -22.66 1.56 20.13
CA THR A 104 -21.87 0.33 20.07
C THR A 104 -22.10 -0.38 18.75
N VAL A 105 -21.06 -1.07 18.26
CA VAL A 105 -21.10 -1.78 16.97
C VAL A 105 -20.47 -3.15 17.17
N SER A 106 -21.26 -4.21 16.96
CA SER A 106 -20.76 -5.58 17.08
C SER A 106 -19.88 -5.97 15.88
N LEU A 107 -18.95 -6.90 16.10
CA LEU A 107 -18.08 -7.48 15.07
C LEU A 107 -18.78 -8.57 14.24
N SER A 108 -20.02 -8.33 13.82
CA SER A 108 -20.79 -9.29 13.00
C SER A 108 -20.61 -9.03 11.50
N LYS A 109 -20.76 -10.08 10.68
CA LYS A 109 -20.62 -9.98 9.22
C LYS A 109 -21.56 -8.94 8.61
N GLU A 110 -22.76 -8.80 9.16
CA GLU A 110 -23.81 -7.89 8.70
C GLU A 110 -23.38 -6.43 8.86
N ASN A 111 -22.67 -6.14 9.96
CA ASN A 111 -22.16 -4.80 10.26
C ASN A 111 -20.88 -4.47 9.47
N TRP A 112 -20.03 -5.46 9.19
CA TRP A 112 -18.70 -5.25 8.58
C TRP A 112 -18.57 -5.70 7.12
N ARG A 113 -19.68 -6.09 6.48
CA ARG A 113 -19.74 -6.25 5.03
C ARG A 113 -19.83 -4.87 4.36
N LEU A 114 -18.66 -4.32 4.00
CA LEU A 114 -18.50 -2.97 3.44
C LEU A 114 -18.60 -2.92 1.90
N ASN A 115 -18.98 -4.02 1.25
CA ASN A 115 -18.99 -4.14 -0.20
C ASN A 115 -20.33 -3.81 -0.88
N ARG A 116 -21.17 -2.97 -0.24
CA ARG A 116 -22.51 -2.65 -0.75
C ARG A 116 -22.50 -1.85 -2.05
N GLN A 117 -21.52 -0.97 -2.22
CA GLN A 117 -21.37 -0.12 -3.40
C GLN A 117 -20.21 -0.55 -4.30
N ARG A 118 -19.14 -1.09 -3.71
CA ARG A 118 -17.89 -1.43 -4.39
C ARG A 118 -17.29 -2.68 -3.77
N SER A 119 -16.60 -3.48 -4.57
CA SER A 119 -15.76 -4.58 -4.11
C SER A 119 -14.31 -4.31 -4.46
N VAL A 120 -13.40 -4.81 -3.64
CA VAL A 120 -11.97 -4.75 -3.92
C VAL A 120 -11.53 -6.06 -4.55
N GLN A 121 -10.77 -5.96 -5.64
CA GLN A 121 -10.20 -7.09 -6.35
C GLN A 121 -8.69 -6.93 -6.38
N TYR A 122 -7.99 -8.01 -6.00
CA TYR A 122 -6.55 -8.12 -6.21
C TYR A 122 -6.33 -8.90 -7.50
N VAL A 123 -5.72 -8.24 -8.48
CA VAL A 123 -5.38 -8.84 -9.77
C VAL A 123 -3.90 -8.65 -10.04
N GLN A 124 -3.29 -9.62 -10.71
CA GLN A 124 -1.91 -9.53 -11.17
C GLN A 124 -1.90 -9.49 -12.70
N SER A 125 -1.12 -8.58 -13.27
CA SER A 125 -0.79 -8.64 -14.70
C SER A 125 0.14 -9.82 -14.97
N MET A 126 0.27 -10.21 -16.24
CA MET A 126 1.21 -11.26 -16.62
C MET A 126 2.66 -10.91 -16.23
N GLU A 127 3.04 -9.65 -16.40
CA GLU A 127 4.36 -9.13 -15.99
C GLU A 127 4.58 -9.28 -14.47
N GLN A 128 3.55 -9.02 -13.66
CA GLN A 128 3.63 -9.19 -12.21
C GLN A 128 3.72 -10.67 -11.81
N LEU A 129 3.01 -11.56 -12.52
CA LEU A 129 3.12 -13.01 -12.32
C LEU A 129 4.53 -13.52 -12.66
N GLU A 130 5.09 -13.07 -13.78
CA GLU A 130 6.47 -13.42 -14.19
C GLU A 130 7.50 -12.91 -13.20
N ALA A 131 7.35 -11.67 -12.69
CA ALA A 131 8.26 -11.12 -11.68
C ALA A 131 8.23 -11.91 -10.36
N VAL A 132 7.03 -12.31 -9.91
CA VAL A 132 6.88 -13.17 -8.72
C VAL A 132 7.53 -14.53 -8.96
N PHE A 133 7.21 -15.18 -10.08
CA PHE A 133 7.81 -16.45 -10.45
C PHE A 133 9.34 -16.37 -10.51
N TRP A 134 9.89 -15.33 -11.14
CA TRP A 134 11.32 -15.09 -11.21
C TRP A 134 11.95 -14.99 -9.81
N SER A 135 11.37 -14.19 -8.92
CA SER A 135 11.89 -14.02 -7.56
C SER A 135 11.86 -15.33 -6.75
N GLU A 136 10.76 -16.09 -6.85
CA GLU A 136 10.59 -17.36 -6.16
C GLU A 136 11.55 -18.43 -6.70
N GLN A 137 11.66 -18.52 -8.03
CA GLN A 137 12.57 -19.44 -8.69
C GLN A 137 14.02 -19.11 -8.32
N GLN A 138 14.43 -17.84 -8.38
CA GLN A 138 15.78 -17.42 -7.99
C GLN A 138 16.13 -17.85 -6.56
N SER A 139 15.20 -17.66 -5.63
CA SER A 139 15.38 -18.06 -4.23
C SER A 139 15.52 -19.57 -4.07
N ARG A 140 14.87 -20.35 -4.95
CA ARG A 140 14.87 -21.82 -4.93
C ARG A 140 16.10 -22.44 -5.59
N ILE A 141 16.53 -21.93 -6.74
CA ILE A 141 17.57 -22.56 -7.58
C ILE A 141 18.87 -21.77 -7.67
N GLY A 142 18.90 -20.54 -7.14
CA GLY A 142 20.04 -19.64 -7.24
C GLY A 142 20.09 -18.85 -8.55
N PHE A 143 20.85 -17.75 -8.54
CA PHE A 143 20.97 -16.82 -9.65
C PHE A 143 21.54 -17.47 -10.92
N GLU A 144 22.65 -18.22 -10.80
CA GLU A 144 23.35 -18.80 -11.95
C GLU A 144 22.46 -19.76 -12.74
N LYS A 145 21.83 -20.71 -12.04
CA LYS A 145 20.94 -21.71 -12.66
C LYS A 145 19.69 -21.09 -13.26
N GLN A 146 19.17 -20.02 -12.67
CA GLN A 146 18.07 -19.26 -13.26
C GLN A 146 18.49 -18.58 -14.55
N MET A 147 19.68 -17.99 -14.61
CA MET A 147 20.19 -17.35 -15.83
C MET A 147 20.39 -18.37 -16.96
N GLU A 148 20.85 -19.57 -16.65
CA GLU A 148 20.93 -20.68 -17.61
C GLU A 148 19.55 -21.02 -18.19
N LEU A 149 18.53 -21.25 -17.34
CA LEU A 149 17.16 -21.56 -17.77
C LEU A 149 16.56 -20.42 -18.60
N HIS A 150 16.80 -19.17 -18.22
CA HIS A 150 16.31 -18.02 -18.97
C HIS A 150 16.99 -17.91 -20.35
N ASN A 151 18.28 -18.21 -20.46
CA ASN A 151 18.96 -18.27 -21.75
C ASN A 151 18.43 -19.41 -22.62
N GLU A 152 18.18 -20.59 -22.03
CA GLU A 152 17.55 -21.72 -22.73
C GLU A 152 16.16 -21.34 -23.26
N HIS A 153 15.32 -20.67 -22.46
CA HIS A 153 14.02 -20.19 -22.90
C HIS A 153 14.16 -19.25 -24.10
N ARG A 154 15.06 -18.27 -24.02
CA ARG A 154 15.32 -17.33 -25.12
C ARG A 154 15.79 -18.02 -26.39
N TRP A 155 16.61 -19.08 -26.28
CA TRP A 155 17.08 -19.85 -27.43
C TRP A 155 16.02 -20.80 -27.99
N SER A 156 15.09 -21.28 -27.15
CA SER A 156 14.00 -22.15 -27.58
C SER A 156 13.01 -21.44 -28.52
N LYS A 157 13.03 -20.10 -28.56
CA LYS A 157 12.06 -19.26 -29.31
C LYS A 157 10.60 -19.62 -29.01
N SER A 158 10.33 -20.13 -27.81
CA SER A 158 8.97 -20.43 -27.37
C SER A 158 8.15 -19.14 -27.31
N GLU A 159 6.92 -19.21 -27.79
CA GLU A 159 5.94 -18.11 -27.63
C GLU A 159 5.35 -18.08 -26.21
N LEU A 160 5.58 -19.12 -25.41
CA LEU A 160 5.11 -19.17 -24.03
C LEU A 160 5.90 -18.20 -23.16
N PRO A 161 5.22 -17.52 -22.22
CA PRO A 161 5.88 -16.80 -21.14
C PRO A 161 6.86 -17.71 -20.36
N TYR A 162 7.92 -17.11 -19.81
CA TYR A 162 9.01 -17.84 -19.18
C TYR A 162 8.53 -18.77 -18.06
N SER A 163 7.60 -18.31 -17.21
CA SER A 163 7.04 -19.12 -16.12
C SER A 163 6.27 -20.34 -16.63
N GLU A 164 5.48 -20.20 -17.69
CA GLU A 164 4.72 -21.31 -18.29
C GLU A 164 5.64 -22.29 -18.99
N TRP A 165 6.66 -21.80 -19.70
CA TRP A 165 7.68 -22.64 -20.32
C TRP A 165 8.46 -23.48 -19.29
N CYS A 166 8.82 -22.87 -18.15
CA CYS A 166 9.46 -23.61 -17.06
C CYS A 166 8.53 -24.70 -16.50
N ARG A 167 7.27 -24.37 -16.23
CA ARG A 167 6.29 -25.35 -15.72
C ARG A 167 6.05 -26.50 -16.67
N ALA A 168 5.99 -26.23 -17.98
CA ALA A 168 5.81 -27.26 -19.01
C ALA A 168 6.99 -28.25 -19.10
N ARG A 169 8.18 -27.87 -18.61
CA ARG A 169 9.36 -28.75 -18.54
C ARG A 169 9.50 -29.49 -17.20
N GLU A 170 8.85 -28.99 -16.15
CA GLU A 170 8.81 -29.64 -14.83
C GLU A 170 7.67 -30.67 -14.71
N ALA A 171 6.72 -30.68 -15.65
CA ALA A 171 5.61 -31.64 -15.76
C ALA A 171 5.99 -32.89 -16.57
#